data_AF-A0AAD8EJM6-F1
#
_entry.id   AF-A0AAD8EJM6-F1
#
_cell.length_a   1.000
_cell.length_b   1.000
_cell.length_c   1.000
_cell.angle_alpha   90.00
_cell.angle_beta   90.00
_cell.angle_gamma   90.00
#
_symmetry.space_group_name_H-M   'P 1'
#
loop_
_entity.id
_entity.type
_entity.pdbx_description
1 polymer ?
#
loop_
_entity_poly.entity_id
_entity_poly.type
_entity_poly.pdbx_seq_one_letter_code
_entity_poly.pdbx_strand_id
1 'polypeptide(L)'
;MSLEDEQMIDTMTTLWTNFAIYGNPTPENSEFETWNSVSSCTSPEYAQITHEGLKMVKDLLNERTEFWSKLPHKARIPSSFKEEL
;
A
#
# COMPACT_ATOMS: atom_id res chain seq x y z
N MET A 1 22.27 -10.89 7.53
CA MET A 1 21.72 -9.76 6.76
C MET A 1 22.60 -9.60 5.55
N SER A 2 22.00 -9.53 4.37
CA SER A 2 22.70 -9.19 3.14
C SER A 2 22.83 -7.66 3.00
N LEU A 3 23.69 -7.20 2.10
CA LEU A 3 23.78 -5.77 1.75
C LEU A 3 22.44 -5.23 1.23
N GLU A 4 21.70 -6.04 0.47
CA GLU A 4 20.38 -5.68 -0.05
C GLU A 4 19.34 -5.52 1.08
N ASP A 5 19.42 -6.36 2.11
CA ASP A 5 18.56 -6.23 3.30
C ASP A 5 18.85 -4.94 4.06
N GLU A 6 20.14 -4.60 4.24
CA GLU A 6 20.56 -3.36 4.92
C GLU A 6 20.07 -2.12 4.16
N GLN A 7 20.23 -2.10 2.82
CA GLN A 7 19.71 -1.03 1.97
C GLN A 7 18.17 -0.91 2.04
N MET A 8 17.46 -2.03 2.12
CA MET A 8 16.01 -2.04 2.27
C MET A 8 15.58 -1.47 3.62
N ILE A 9 16.32 -1.78 4.70
CA ILE A 9 16.07 -1.20 6.03
C ILE A 9 16.22 0.33 5.97
N ASP A 10 17.31 0.83 5.41
CA ASP A 10 17.55 2.27 5.29
C ASP A 10 16.48 2.96 4.42
N THR A 11 16.10 2.32 3.31
CA THR A 11 15.03 2.81 2.43
C THR A 11 13.70 2.93 3.17
N MET A 12 13.25 1.84 3.81
CA MET A 12 11.95 1.80 4.47
C MET A 12 11.88 2.72 5.69
N THR A 13 12.96 2.79 6.48
CA THR A 13 13.03 3.66 7.66
C THR A 13 13.06 5.13 7.25
N THR A 14 13.77 5.49 6.18
CA THR A 14 13.80 6.86 5.66
C THR A 14 12.44 7.29 5.13
N LEU A 15 11.80 6.48 4.28
CA LEU A 15 10.46 6.77 3.74
C LEU A 15 9.42 6.98 4.86
N TRP A 16 9.43 6.10 5.87
CA TRP A 16 8.51 6.23 7.01
C TRP A 16 8.80 7.45 7.88
N THR A 17 10.07 7.75 8.14
CA THR A 17 10.47 8.90 8.94
C THR A 17 10.11 10.21 8.24
N ASN A 18 10.35 10.30 6.94
CA ASN A 18 9.93 11.43 6.11
C ASN A 18 8.42 11.63 6.16
N PHE A 19 7.63 10.56 6.02
CA PHE A 19 6.18 10.65 6.14
C PHE A 19 5.74 11.14 7.53
N ALA A 20 6.37 10.65 8.61
CA ALA A 20 6.03 11.08 9.96
C ALA A 20 6.36 12.56 10.23
N ILE A 21 7.45 13.07 9.66
CA ILE A 21 7.89 14.46 9.84
C ILE A 21 7.12 15.44 8.94
N TYR A 22 6.95 15.09 7.67
CA TYR A 22 6.48 16.03 6.62
C TYR A 22 5.09 15.70 6.09
N GLY A 23 4.52 14.52 6.39
CA GLY A 23 3.30 14.01 5.77
C GLY A 23 3.48 13.52 4.33
N ASN A 24 4.72 13.51 3.82
CA ASN A 24 5.10 13.06 2.49
C ASN A 24 6.34 12.15 2.62
N PRO A 25 6.29 10.88 2.16
CA PRO A 25 7.43 9.95 2.27
C PRO A 25 8.63 10.37 1.41
N THR A 26 8.40 11.17 0.36
CA THR A 26 9.43 11.69 -0.55
C THR A 26 9.29 13.21 -0.66
N PRO A 27 9.67 13.98 0.38
CA PRO A 27 9.59 15.45 0.38
C PRO A 27 10.53 16.06 -0.68
N GLU A 28 10.40 17.37 -0.93
CA GLU A 28 11.33 18.06 -1.84
C GLU A 28 12.78 17.84 -1.39
N ASN A 29 13.64 17.42 -2.33
CA ASN A 29 15.04 16.98 -2.14
C ASN A 29 15.25 15.56 -1.59
N SER A 30 14.22 14.72 -1.56
CA SER A 30 14.36 13.27 -1.35
C SER A 30 15.26 12.63 -2.43
N GLU A 31 16.07 11.64 -2.04
CA GLU A 31 16.87 10.83 -2.96
C GLU A 31 16.04 9.80 -3.76
N PHE A 32 14.83 9.52 -3.30
CA PHE A 32 13.89 8.63 -3.97
C PHE A 32 13.07 9.34 -5.06
N GLU A 33 12.60 8.57 -6.04
CA GLU A 33 11.54 9.01 -6.96
C GLU A 33 10.32 9.50 -6.19
N THR A 34 9.58 10.46 -6.77
CA THR A 34 8.41 11.05 -6.10
C THR A 34 7.30 10.02 -5.91
N TRP A 35 6.97 9.74 -4.64
CA TRP A 35 5.78 8.98 -4.25
C TRP A 35 4.56 9.89 -4.29
N ASN A 36 3.80 9.81 -5.37
CA ASN A 36 2.57 10.58 -5.55
C ASN A 36 1.40 10.01 -4.73
N SER A 37 0.56 10.90 -4.19
CA SER A 37 -0.67 10.50 -3.50
C SER A 37 -1.61 9.70 -4.40
N VAL A 38 -2.27 8.70 -3.80
CA VAL A 38 -3.31 7.93 -4.49
C VAL A 38 -4.50 8.83 -4.76
N SER A 39 -4.89 8.94 -6.03
CA SER A 39 -5.99 9.80 -6.47
C SER A 39 -7.06 9.05 -7.26
N SER A 40 -6.68 7.91 -7.85
CA SER A 40 -7.58 7.10 -8.67
C SER A 40 -8.43 6.17 -7.81
N CYS A 41 -9.76 6.25 -7.96
CA CYS A 41 -10.69 5.33 -7.27
C CYS A 41 -10.75 3.93 -7.91
N THR A 42 -10.56 3.83 -9.24
CA THR A 42 -10.75 2.57 -9.99
C THR A 42 -9.44 1.84 -10.29
N SER A 43 -8.33 2.57 -10.32
CA SER A 43 -6.99 2.08 -10.66
C SER A 43 -6.00 2.69 -9.67
N PRO A 44 -6.06 2.32 -8.38
CA PRO A 44 -5.30 2.99 -7.33
C PRO A 44 -3.80 2.92 -7.61
N GLU A 45 -3.15 4.08 -7.53
CA GLU A 45 -1.69 4.19 -7.56
C GLU A 45 -1.06 3.58 -6.31
N TYR A 46 0.15 3.06 -6.44
CA TYR A 46 0.98 2.68 -5.31
C TYR A 46 2.46 2.85 -5.66
N ALA A 47 3.31 3.00 -4.64
CA ALA A 47 4.75 2.93 -4.79
C ALA A 47 5.20 1.46 -4.68
N GLN A 48 5.79 0.94 -5.75
CA GLN A 48 6.47 -0.33 -5.74
C GLN A 48 7.89 -0.11 -5.20
N ILE A 49 8.19 -0.71 -4.05
CA ILE A 49 9.49 -0.61 -3.38
C ILE A 49 10.24 -1.92 -3.60
N THR A 50 11.41 -1.84 -4.23
CA THR A 50 12.26 -2.98 -4.56
C THR A 50 13.73 -2.64 -4.31
N HIS A 51 14.63 -3.61 -4.45
CA HIS A 51 16.08 -3.36 -4.40
C HIS A 51 16.55 -2.44 -5.55
N GLU A 52 15.79 -2.32 -6.63
CA GLU A 52 16.07 -1.39 -7.74
C GLU A 52 15.62 0.04 -7.44
N GLY A 53 14.98 0.28 -6.29
CA GLY A 53 14.42 1.56 -5.89
C GLY A 53 12.89 1.60 -5.88
N LEU A 54 12.37 2.82 -5.85
CA LEU A 54 10.95 3.16 -5.76
C LEU A 54 10.41 3.54 -7.14
N LYS A 55 9.30 2.94 -7.55
CA LYS A 55 8.59 3.27 -8.80
C LYS A 55 7.10 3.42 -8.56
N MET A 56 6.45 4.38 -9.22
CA MET A 56 5.00 4.52 -9.16
C MET A 56 4.31 3.57 -10.15
N VAL A 57 3.41 2.73 -9.64
CA VAL A 57 2.67 1.72 -10.40
C VAL A 57 1.18 1.85 -10.09
N LYS A 58 0.32 1.18 -10.86
CA LYS A 58 -1.13 1.15 -10.68
C LYS A 58 -1.65 -0.29 -10.65
N ASP A 59 -2.92 -0.45 -10.31
CA ASP A 59 -3.66 -1.71 -10.48
C ASP A 59 -3.07 -2.88 -9.68
N LEU A 60 -2.72 -2.62 -8.41
CA LEU A 60 -2.17 -3.64 -7.52
C LEU A 60 -3.10 -4.86 -7.43
N LEU A 61 -2.63 -5.99 -7.95
CA LEU A 61 -3.34 -7.27 -7.95
C LEU A 61 -4.77 -7.15 -8.49
N ASN A 62 -4.97 -6.38 -9.57
CA ASN A 62 -6.31 -5.99 -10.04
C ASN A 62 -7.29 -7.17 -10.16
N GLU A 63 -6.89 -8.30 -10.75
CA GLU A 63 -7.76 -9.48 -10.87
C GLU A 63 -8.29 -9.98 -9.52
N ARG A 64 -7.42 -9.97 -8.49
CA ARG A 64 -7.78 -10.38 -7.14
C ARG A 64 -8.68 -9.35 -6.47
N THR A 65 -8.35 -8.07 -6.61
CA THR A 65 -9.16 -6.95 -6.09
C THR A 65 -10.57 -6.97 -6.70
N GLU A 66 -10.66 -7.19 -8.01
CA GLU A 66 -11.93 -7.38 -8.71
C GLU A 66 -12.70 -8.61 -8.25
N PHE A 67 -12.02 -9.75 -8.08
CA PHE A 67 -12.66 -10.96 -7.59
C PHE A 67 -13.29 -10.75 -6.20
N TRP A 68 -12.52 -10.23 -5.24
CA TRP A 68 -13.00 -10.05 -3.87
C TRP A 68 -14.06 -8.96 -3.73
N SER A 69 -14.00 -7.89 -4.55
CA SER A 69 -15.04 -6.84 -4.56
C SER A 69 -16.38 -7.30 -5.14
N LYS A 70 -16.36 -8.30 -6.04
CA LYS A 70 -17.58 -8.90 -6.60
C LYS A 70 -18.23 -9.94 -5.68
N LEU A 71 -17.55 -10.40 -4.63
CA LEU A 71 -18.14 -11.32 -3.67
C LEU A 71 -19.22 -10.61 -2.84
N PRO A 72 -20.37 -11.25 -2.57
CA PRO A 72 -21.40 -10.65 -1.74
C PRO A 72 -20.86 -10.40 -0.33
N HIS A 73 -20.87 -9.14 0.11
CA HIS A 73 -20.36 -8.66 1.41
C HIS A 73 -21.07 -9.21 2.66
N LYS A 74 -21.88 -10.27 2.53
CA LYS A 74 -22.56 -10.90 3.65
C LYS A 74 -22.40 -12.41 3.51
N ALA A 75 -21.51 -12.98 4.32
CA ALA A 75 -21.84 -14.28 4.90
C ALA A 75 -23.23 -14.10 5.50
N ARG A 76 -24.20 -14.84 4.96
CA ARG A 76 -25.58 -14.85 5.44
C ARG A 76 -25.52 -15.43 6.85
N ILE A 77 -25.25 -14.60 7.86
CA ILE A 77 -25.44 -14.98 9.26
C ILE A 77 -26.93 -15.30 9.36
N PRO A 78 -27.32 -16.56 9.60
CA PRO A 78 -28.71 -16.90 9.76
C PRO A 78 -29.28 -16.06 10.89
N SER A 79 -30.47 -15.50 10.68
CA SER A 79 -31.18 -14.67 11.65
C SER A 79 -31.37 -15.34 13.02
N SER A 80 -31.17 -16.66 13.10
CA SER A 80 -31.30 -17.49 14.30
C SER A 80 -30.26 -17.23 15.39
N PHE A 81 -29.20 -16.44 15.13
CA PHE A 81 -28.21 -16.07 16.16
C PHE A 81 -28.50 -14.73 16.85
N LYS A 82 -29.66 -14.10 16.60
CA LYS A 82 -30.05 -12.84 17.25
C LYS A 82 -30.96 -13.00 18.48
N GLU A 83 -31.32 -14.22 18.87
CA GLU A 83 -32.25 -14.46 20.00
C GLU A 83 -31.58 -14.93 21.30
N GLU A 84 -30.24 -15.01 21.38
CA GLU A 84 -29.53 -15.43 22.61
C GLU A 84 -28.55 -14.37 23.19
N LEU A 85 -28.84 -13.07 23.05
CA LEU A 85 -28.14 -11.99 23.78
C LEU A 85 -29.13 -10.93 24.29
#